data_AF-A0A2S2DT01-F1
#
_entry.id   AF-A0A2S2DT01-F1
#
_cell.length_a   1.000
_cell.length_b   1.000
_cell.length_c   1.000
_cell.angle_alpha   90.00
_cell.angle_beta   90.00
_cell.angle_gamma   90.00
#
_symmetry.space_group_name_H-M   'P 1'
#
loop_
_entity.id
_entity.type
_entity.pdbx_description
1 polymer ?
#
loop_
_entity_poly.entity_id
_entity_poly.type
_entity_poly.pdbx_seq_one_letter_code
_entity_poly.pdbx_strand_id
1 'polypeptide(L)'
;MKLKTYILTVSRYYPSTHPRKGQETHFVGKIGKVLLGYLEEKYGRHAIGGIIDLYNFDGGWKLDPKYHTMRANYGLWEKRIKEVQEGKAVLSLRYWEGRPYNSNQVEFAQLHKGSGVGVQKLEFEDEEFENPVIIGPLHDFFLNNIELLANNDGLSLNDFKAWFKGYNISQPMAIIHFTPFRY
;
A
#
# COMPACT_ATOMS: atom_id res chain seq x y z
N MET A 1 -1.29 18.21 22.28
CA MET A 1 -0.14 17.35 21.93
C MET A 1 -0.06 17.23 20.42
N LYS A 2 1.14 17.26 19.82
CA LYS A 2 1.32 17.02 18.39
C LYS A 2 1.13 15.53 18.11
N LEU A 3 0.26 15.18 17.17
CA LEU A 3 0.03 13.78 16.79
C LEU A 3 1.31 13.20 16.18
N LYS A 4 1.60 11.92 16.47
CA LYS A 4 2.75 11.23 15.88
C LYS A 4 2.51 11.00 14.38
N THR A 5 3.54 11.17 13.56
CA THR A 5 3.44 10.93 12.11
C THR A 5 4.35 9.79 11.69
N TYR A 6 3.77 8.74 11.14
CA TYR A 6 4.51 7.68 10.47
C TYR A 6 4.51 7.92 8.98
N ILE A 7 5.66 7.72 8.34
CA ILE A 7 5.82 7.91 6.90
C ILE A 7 5.80 6.54 6.22
N LEU A 8 4.95 6.40 5.21
CA LEU A 8 5.01 5.31 4.24
C LEU A 8 5.30 5.91 2.87
N THR A 9 6.48 5.60 2.33
CA THR A 9 6.86 6.04 1.00
C THR A 9 6.46 5.01 -0.05
N VAL A 10 5.97 5.48 -1.20
CA VAL A 10 5.74 4.69 -2.42
C VAL A 10 6.64 5.21 -3.54
N SER A 11 7.09 4.30 -4.41
CA SER A 11 7.99 4.65 -5.50
C SER A 11 7.23 5.24 -6.68
N ARG A 12 7.68 6.38 -7.22
CA ARG A 12 7.19 6.94 -8.49
C ARG A 12 7.64 6.12 -9.70
N TYR A 13 8.84 5.56 -9.62
CA TYR A 13 9.48 4.80 -10.70
C TYR A 13 9.92 3.43 -10.22
N TYR A 14 9.98 2.46 -11.13
CA TYR A 14 10.59 1.16 -10.86
C TYR A 14 12.07 1.32 -10.48
N PRO A 15 12.56 0.61 -9.45
CA PRO A 15 13.93 0.76 -8.95
C PRO A 15 14.98 0.28 -9.97
N SER A 16 16.24 0.66 -9.77
CA SER A 16 17.35 0.32 -10.65
C SER A 16 17.58 -1.19 -10.84
N THR A 17 17.14 -2.01 -9.89
CA THR A 17 17.24 -3.47 -9.89
C THR A 17 16.11 -4.15 -10.67
N HIS A 18 15.08 -3.42 -11.08
CA HIS A 18 13.90 -3.97 -11.73
C HIS A 18 14.02 -3.96 -13.27
N PRO A 19 13.47 -4.94 -14.01
CA PRO A 19 13.52 -4.94 -15.49
C PRO A 19 12.96 -3.67 -16.14
N ARG A 20 11.89 -3.12 -15.57
CA ARG A 20 11.25 -1.85 -15.98
C ARG A 20 11.86 -0.59 -15.37
N LYS A 21 13.09 -0.63 -14.87
CA LYS A 21 13.76 0.50 -14.18
C LYS A 21 13.53 1.85 -14.86
N GLY A 22 13.21 2.86 -14.06
CA GLY A 22 12.98 4.23 -14.55
C GLY A 22 11.62 4.47 -15.20
N GLN A 23 10.82 3.45 -15.49
CA GLN A 23 9.42 3.63 -15.91
C GLN A 23 8.55 4.02 -14.71
N GLU A 24 7.44 4.73 -14.95
CA GLU A 24 6.49 5.08 -13.90
C GLU A 24 5.71 3.87 -13.38
N THR A 25 5.48 3.84 -12.06
CA THR A 25 4.64 2.82 -11.40
C THR A 25 3.17 3.23 -11.36
N HIS A 26 2.92 4.54 -11.44
CA HIS A 26 1.65 5.21 -11.18
C HIS A 26 1.04 4.93 -9.80
N PHE A 27 1.83 4.48 -8.82
CA PHE A 27 1.31 4.10 -7.49
C PHE A 27 0.51 5.21 -6.79
N VAL A 28 0.90 6.48 -6.96
CA VAL A 28 0.15 7.62 -6.39
C VAL A 28 -1.28 7.65 -6.94
N GLY A 29 -1.46 7.60 -8.26
CA GLY A 29 -2.77 7.57 -8.90
C GLY A 29 -3.56 6.30 -8.57
N LYS A 30 -2.90 5.13 -8.58
CA LYS A 30 -3.52 3.84 -8.23
C LYS A 30 -4.07 3.79 -6.80
N ILE A 31 -3.35 4.37 -5.83
CA ILE A 31 -3.79 4.50 -4.43
C ILE A 31 -4.90 5.55 -4.34
N GLY A 32 -4.74 6.69 -5.01
CA GLY A 32 -5.75 7.74 -5.07
C GLY A 32 -7.11 7.23 -5.55
N LYS A 33 -7.13 6.38 -6.57
CA LYS A 33 -8.34 5.70 -7.07
C LYS A 33 -9.06 4.89 -5.98
N VAL A 34 -8.31 4.11 -5.21
CA VAL A 34 -8.88 3.26 -4.14
C VAL A 34 -9.40 4.11 -2.97
N LEU A 35 -8.65 5.13 -2.55
CA LEU A 35 -9.07 6.03 -1.49
C LEU A 35 -10.34 6.81 -1.88
N LEU A 36 -10.38 7.31 -3.13
CA LEU A 36 -11.53 8.01 -3.66
C LEU A 36 -12.78 7.12 -3.69
N GLY A 37 -12.66 5.91 -4.24
CA GLY A 37 -13.78 4.96 -4.28
C GLY A 37 -14.35 4.66 -2.90
N TYR A 38 -13.48 4.47 -1.89
CA TYR A 38 -13.93 4.28 -0.50
C TYR A 38 -14.66 5.50 0.07
N LEU A 39 -14.17 6.72 -0.18
CA LEU A 39 -14.82 7.94 0.28
C LEU A 39 -16.16 8.18 -0.43
N GLU A 40 -16.25 7.88 -1.73
CA GLU A 40 -17.50 7.92 -2.52
C GLU A 40 -18.55 6.98 -1.93
N GLU A 41 -18.17 5.73 -1.63
CA GLU A 41 -19.05 4.74 -1.03
C GLU A 41 -19.54 5.19 0.36
N LYS A 42 -18.62 5.70 1.18
CA LYS A 42 -18.91 6.05 2.58
C LYS A 42 -19.73 7.32 2.75
N TYR A 43 -19.48 8.33 1.94
CA TYR A 43 -20.04 9.68 2.11
C TYR A 43 -20.96 10.11 0.96
N GLY A 44 -20.97 9.38 -0.15
CA GLY A 44 -21.69 9.75 -1.37
C GLY A 44 -20.91 10.75 -2.22
N ARG A 45 -20.99 10.59 -3.54
CA ARG A 45 -20.25 11.40 -4.54
C ARG A 45 -20.48 12.91 -4.40
N HIS A 46 -21.67 13.33 -4.00
CA HIS A 46 -22.00 14.74 -3.83
C HIS A 46 -21.33 15.37 -2.59
N ALA A 47 -21.07 14.58 -1.54
CA ALA A 47 -20.41 15.06 -0.32
C ALA A 47 -18.90 15.26 -0.49
N ILE A 48 -18.31 14.67 -1.54
CA ILE A 48 -16.88 14.80 -1.84
C ILE A 48 -16.62 15.72 -3.05
N GLY A 49 -17.65 16.35 -3.60
CA GLY A 49 -17.64 17.15 -4.84
C GLY A 49 -16.76 18.41 -4.83
N GLY A 50 -15.95 18.62 -3.78
CA GLY A 50 -14.90 19.64 -3.71
C GLY A 50 -13.59 19.15 -3.09
N ILE A 51 -13.46 17.84 -2.82
CA ILE A 51 -12.28 17.25 -2.16
C ILE A 51 -11.25 16.77 -3.19
N ILE A 52 -11.59 16.69 -4.47
CA ILE A 52 -10.77 15.94 -5.45
C ILE A 52 -10.47 16.74 -6.71
N ASP A 53 -9.29 17.35 -6.71
CA ASP A 53 -8.46 17.59 -7.91
C ASP A 53 -7.68 16.31 -8.33
N LEU A 54 -7.91 15.14 -7.72
CA LEU A 54 -7.25 13.87 -8.12
C LEU A 54 -7.76 13.32 -9.47
N TYR A 55 -8.85 13.85 -10.03
CA TYR A 55 -9.28 13.53 -11.41
C TYR A 55 -8.25 13.98 -12.47
N ASN A 56 -7.33 14.88 -12.10
CA ASN A 56 -6.25 15.37 -12.96
C ASN A 56 -4.92 14.61 -12.78
N PHE A 57 -4.85 13.56 -11.96
CA PHE A 57 -3.67 12.70 -11.84
C PHE A 57 -3.79 11.49 -12.80
N ASP A 58 -2.91 11.45 -13.80
CA ASP A 58 -2.52 10.26 -14.59
C ASP A 58 -3.65 9.40 -15.20
N GLY A 59 -4.80 9.98 -15.57
CA GLY A 59 -5.88 9.25 -16.26
C GLY A 59 -6.68 8.29 -15.38
N GLY A 60 -6.91 8.70 -14.12
CA GLY A 60 -7.37 7.93 -12.94
C GLY A 60 -8.47 6.86 -13.07
N TRP A 61 -9.24 6.78 -14.15
CA TRP A 61 -10.16 5.65 -14.37
C TRP A 61 -9.51 4.43 -15.02
N LYS A 62 -8.46 4.64 -15.83
CA LYS A 62 -7.78 3.57 -16.60
C LYS A 62 -6.70 2.83 -15.82
N LEU A 63 -6.36 3.28 -14.62
CA LEU A 63 -5.32 2.67 -13.80
C LEU A 63 -5.88 1.50 -12.98
N ASP A 64 -5.14 0.40 -12.92
CA ASP A 64 -5.44 -0.69 -11.99
C ASP A 64 -5.31 -0.23 -10.54
N PRO A 65 -6.23 -0.62 -9.64
CA PRO A 65 -6.18 -0.18 -8.25
C PRO A 65 -4.96 -0.74 -7.50
N LYS A 66 -4.48 0.02 -6.51
CA LYS A 66 -3.49 -0.46 -5.52
C LYS A 66 -4.13 -0.40 -4.15
N TYR A 67 -4.68 -1.53 -3.69
CA TYR A 67 -5.44 -1.65 -2.44
C TYR A 67 -4.56 -1.66 -1.21
N HIS A 68 -3.34 -2.19 -1.35
CA HIS A 68 -2.39 -2.29 -0.25
C HIS A 68 -0.95 -2.17 -0.75
N THR A 69 -0.01 -2.27 0.18
CA THR A 69 1.35 -2.57 -0.17
C THR A 69 2.05 -3.53 0.78
N MET A 70 2.90 -4.40 0.24
CA MET A 70 3.73 -5.28 1.03
C MET A 70 5.00 -4.59 1.56
N ARG A 71 5.35 -4.82 2.82
CA ARG A 71 6.56 -4.29 3.48
C ARG A 71 7.22 -5.35 4.37
N ALA A 72 8.54 -5.35 4.44
CA ALA A 72 9.25 -6.14 5.43
C ALA A 72 8.97 -5.62 6.85
N ASN A 73 9.29 -6.44 7.85
CA ASN A 73 9.18 -6.13 9.28
C ASN A 73 7.74 -5.93 9.75
N TYR A 74 6.99 -7.04 9.84
CA TYR A 74 5.61 -7.04 10.31
C TYR A 74 5.42 -6.34 11.65
N GLY A 75 6.18 -6.73 12.69
CA GLY A 75 5.99 -6.20 14.05
C GLY A 75 6.16 -4.68 14.16
N LEU A 76 7.06 -4.09 13.35
CA LEU A 76 7.17 -2.64 13.26
C LEU A 76 5.89 -2.02 12.70
N TRP A 77 5.39 -2.53 11.57
CA TRP A 77 4.21 -1.97 10.92
C TRP A 77 2.93 -2.23 11.70
N GLU A 78 2.79 -3.39 12.32
CA GLU A 78 1.67 -3.71 13.21
C GLU A 78 1.51 -2.65 14.31
N LYS A 79 2.59 -2.37 15.04
CA LYS A 79 2.59 -1.33 16.08
C LYS A 79 2.22 0.05 15.52
N ARG A 80 2.80 0.44 14.39
CA ARG A 80 2.55 1.75 13.77
C ARG A 80 1.09 1.92 13.37
N ILE A 81 0.54 0.91 12.69
CA ILE A 81 -0.83 0.94 12.20
C ILE A 81 -1.83 0.89 13.36
N LYS A 82 -1.56 0.11 14.41
CA LYS A 82 -2.35 0.11 15.64
C LYS A 82 -2.44 1.51 16.27
N GLU A 83 -1.32 2.22 16.39
CA GLU A 83 -1.33 3.59 16.90
C GLU A 83 -2.15 4.56 16.02
N VAL A 84 -2.19 4.36 14.69
CA VAL A 84 -3.03 5.14 13.78
C VAL A 84 -4.52 4.83 13.99
N GLN A 85 -4.87 3.54 14.10
CA GLN A 85 -6.24 3.08 14.37
C GLN A 85 -6.76 3.52 15.74
N GLU A 86 -5.88 3.66 16.73
CA GLU A 86 -6.23 4.19 18.05
C GLU A 86 -6.39 5.73 18.06
N GLY A 87 -5.97 6.41 16.99
CA GLY A 87 -5.99 7.88 16.89
C GLY A 87 -4.79 8.56 17.57
N LYS A 88 -3.74 7.80 17.88
CA LYS A 88 -2.49 8.30 18.49
C LYS A 88 -1.47 8.76 17.44
N ALA A 89 -1.64 8.34 16.19
CA ALA A 89 -0.78 8.68 15.07
C ALA A 89 -1.57 8.89 13.76
N VAL A 90 -0.89 9.49 12.77
CA VAL A 90 -1.32 9.50 11.36
C VAL A 90 -0.31 8.72 10.51
N LEU A 91 -0.79 8.10 9.44
CA LEU A 91 0.07 7.54 8.39
C LEU A 91 0.12 8.52 7.21
N SER A 92 1.25 9.17 7.03
CA SER A 92 1.53 10.05 5.90
C SER A 92 2.05 9.23 4.72
N LEU A 93 1.32 9.28 3.60
CA LEU A 93 1.71 8.64 2.35
C LEU A 93 2.51 9.62 1.51
N ARG A 94 3.73 9.22 1.15
CA ARG A 94 4.69 10.11 0.48
C ARG A 94 5.34 9.44 -0.73
N TYR A 95 5.95 10.24 -1.58
CA TYR A 95 6.93 9.79 -2.57
C TYR A 95 8.14 10.74 -2.60
N TRP A 96 9.26 10.30 -3.15
CA TRP A 96 10.41 11.16 -3.40
C TRP A 96 10.22 11.92 -4.72
N GLU A 97 10.34 13.25 -4.72
CA GLU A 97 10.19 14.10 -5.91
C GLU A 97 11.23 13.78 -7.01
N GLY A 98 12.42 13.36 -6.59
CA GLY A 98 13.50 12.94 -7.48
C GLY A 98 14.14 11.64 -7.00
N ARG A 99 15.46 11.65 -6.80
CA ARG A 99 16.20 10.44 -6.40
C ARG A 99 15.79 9.98 -4.99
N PRO A 100 15.40 8.71 -4.81
CA PRO A 100 15.09 8.17 -3.49
C PRO A 100 16.20 8.44 -2.48
N TYR A 101 15.80 8.83 -1.26
CA TYR A 101 16.67 9.18 -0.14
C TYR A 101 17.58 10.40 -0.34
N ASN A 102 17.47 11.09 -1.48
CA ASN A 102 18.34 12.20 -1.87
C ASN A 102 17.57 13.39 -2.47
N SER A 103 16.24 13.44 -2.29
CA SER A 103 15.38 14.54 -2.75
C SER A 103 14.36 14.92 -1.69
N ASN A 104 13.51 15.92 -1.95
CA ASN A 104 12.38 16.17 -1.06
C ASN A 104 11.36 15.03 -1.14
N GLN A 105 10.63 14.83 -0.04
CA GLN A 105 9.44 13.98 -0.02
C GLN A 105 8.19 14.83 -0.21
N VAL A 106 7.32 14.41 -1.12
CA VAL A 106 6.01 15.01 -1.34
C VAL A 106 4.96 14.13 -0.67
N GLU A 107 4.20 14.72 0.24
CA GLU A 107 3.03 14.08 0.85
C GLU A 107 1.83 14.24 -0.07
N PHE A 108 1.16 13.13 -0.40
CA PHE A 108 -0.01 13.14 -1.28
C PHE A 108 -1.30 12.68 -0.59
N ALA A 109 -1.19 12.06 0.59
CA ALA A 109 -2.34 11.68 1.41
C ALA A 109 -1.94 11.47 2.88
N GLN A 110 -2.90 11.63 3.78
CA GLN A 110 -2.78 11.21 5.18
C GLN A 110 -3.93 10.27 5.53
N LEU A 111 -3.61 9.17 6.21
CA LEU A 111 -4.58 8.22 6.76
C LEU A 111 -4.65 8.38 8.28
N HIS A 112 -5.86 8.44 8.79
CA HIS A 112 -6.20 8.66 10.19
C HIS A 112 -7.04 7.48 10.72
N LYS A 113 -7.43 7.54 11.99
CA LYS A 113 -8.31 6.55 12.66
C LYS A 113 -9.55 6.17 11.84
N GLY A 114 -10.16 7.12 11.14
CA GLY A 114 -11.38 6.91 10.34
C GLY A 114 -11.17 6.50 8.88
N SER A 115 -9.92 6.40 8.42
CA SER A 115 -9.59 6.11 7.02
C SER A 115 -9.71 4.63 6.66
N GLY A 116 -9.86 3.75 7.65
CA GLY A 116 -9.94 2.30 7.42
C GLY A 116 -8.59 1.60 7.21
N VAL A 117 -7.48 2.34 7.34
CA VAL A 117 -6.12 1.81 7.26
C VAL A 117 -5.93 0.61 8.18
N GLY A 118 -5.20 -0.41 7.70
CA GLY A 118 -4.90 -1.58 8.52
C GLY A 118 -3.73 -2.40 8.00
N VAL A 119 -3.47 -3.50 8.68
CA VAL A 119 -2.33 -4.37 8.44
C VAL A 119 -2.75 -5.83 8.61
N GLN A 120 -2.28 -6.70 7.72
CA GLN A 120 -2.34 -8.15 7.86
C GLN A 120 -0.92 -8.72 7.85
N LYS A 121 -0.72 -9.80 8.60
CA LYS A 121 0.56 -10.53 8.64
C LYS A 121 0.61 -11.47 7.44
N LEU A 122 1.73 -11.45 6.73
CA LEU A 122 1.99 -12.29 5.57
C LEU A 122 3.24 -13.13 5.84
N GLU A 123 3.12 -14.42 5.64
CA GLU A 123 4.20 -15.40 5.63
C GLU A 123 4.20 -16.14 4.29
N PHE A 124 5.24 -16.92 4.04
CA PHE A 124 5.38 -17.73 2.84
C PHE A 124 5.66 -19.17 3.28
N GLU A 125 4.73 -20.09 2.99
CA GLU A 125 4.87 -21.50 3.37
C GLU A 125 6.08 -22.11 2.66
N ASP A 126 6.83 -22.95 3.38
CA ASP A 126 8.09 -23.54 2.94
C ASP A 126 9.13 -22.52 2.43
N GLU A 127 8.99 -21.25 2.83
CA GLU A 127 9.77 -20.12 2.34
C GLU A 127 9.68 -19.96 0.80
N GLU A 128 8.57 -20.40 0.19
CA GLU A 128 8.30 -20.26 -1.23
C GLU A 128 7.45 -19.02 -1.53
N PHE A 129 7.99 -18.09 -2.31
CA PHE A 129 7.31 -16.83 -2.65
C PHE A 129 5.95 -17.01 -3.33
N GLU A 130 5.72 -18.16 -3.98
CA GLU A 130 4.46 -18.50 -4.65
C GLU A 130 3.37 -18.98 -3.68
N ASN A 131 3.70 -19.27 -2.42
CA ASN A 131 2.80 -19.85 -1.42
C ASN A 131 2.53 -18.85 -0.27
N PRO A 132 1.89 -17.69 -0.53
CA PRO A 132 1.61 -16.71 0.52
C PRO A 132 0.53 -17.17 1.48
N VAL A 133 0.79 -17.01 2.78
CA VAL A 133 -0.15 -17.29 3.87
C VAL A 133 -0.47 -16.00 4.59
N ILE A 134 -1.75 -15.62 4.62
CA ILE A 134 -2.21 -14.47 5.39
C ILE A 134 -2.77 -14.96 6.72
N ILE A 135 -2.15 -14.50 7.80
CA ILE A 135 -2.52 -14.87 9.15
C ILE A 135 -3.60 -13.89 9.63
N GLY A 136 -4.83 -14.41 9.77
CA GLY A 136 -6.00 -13.67 10.23
C GLY A 136 -6.36 -13.95 11.69
N PRO A 137 -7.26 -13.15 12.30
CA PRO A 137 -7.66 -13.33 13.69
C PRO A 137 -8.52 -14.58 13.96
N LEU A 138 -9.04 -15.26 12.93
CA LEU A 138 -9.91 -16.43 13.07
C LEU A 138 -9.28 -17.76 12.60
N HIS A 139 -8.23 -17.72 11.79
CA HIS A 139 -7.28 -18.79 11.44
C HIS A 139 -6.38 -18.30 10.30
N ASP A 140 -5.35 -19.07 9.97
CA ASP A 140 -4.51 -18.87 8.80
C ASP A 140 -5.33 -19.10 7.52
N PHE A 141 -5.31 -18.14 6.61
CA PHE A 141 -5.86 -18.29 5.27
C PHE A 141 -4.70 -18.49 4.29
N PHE A 142 -4.71 -19.61 3.58
CA PHE A 142 -3.91 -19.75 2.38
C PHE A 142 -4.47 -18.82 1.31
N LEU A 143 -3.72 -17.78 0.96
CA LEU A 143 -3.93 -17.15 -0.33
C LEU A 143 -3.31 -18.08 -1.36
N ASN A 144 -4.12 -18.97 -1.92
CA ASN A 144 -3.67 -19.85 -3.02
C ASN A 144 -3.40 -19.08 -4.34
N ASN A 145 -3.23 -17.75 -4.28
CA ASN A 145 -3.11 -16.90 -5.45
C ASN A 145 -2.21 -15.68 -5.22
N ILE A 146 -0.91 -15.86 -5.46
CA ILE A 146 0.10 -14.79 -5.51
C ILE A 146 -0.21 -13.71 -6.55
N GLU A 147 -0.94 -14.03 -7.62
CA GLU A 147 -1.37 -13.06 -8.63
C GLU A 147 -2.42 -12.09 -8.08
N LEU A 148 -3.34 -12.56 -7.21
CA LEU A 148 -4.25 -11.68 -6.49
C LEU A 148 -3.48 -10.73 -5.56
N LEU A 149 -2.43 -11.22 -4.88
CA LEU A 149 -1.57 -10.38 -4.05
C LEU A 149 -0.85 -9.31 -4.88
N ALA A 150 -0.28 -9.70 -6.04
CA ALA A 150 0.38 -8.80 -6.98
C ALA A 150 -0.57 -7.72 -7.51
N ASN A 151 -1.75 -8.12 -7.98
CA ASN A 151 -2.75 -7.23 -8.55
C ASN A 151 -3.23 -6.21 -7.52
N ASN A 152 -3.43 -6.62 -6.27
CA ASN A 152 -3.83 -5.70 -5.20
C ASN A 152 -2.68 -4.82 -4.67
N ASP A 153 -1.41 -5.22 -4.87
CA ASP A 153 -0.25 -4.32 -4.75
C ASP A 153 -0.13 -3.39 -5.99
N GLY A 154 -1.00 -3.53 -7.00
CA GLY A 154 -1.03 -2.68 -8.18
C GLY A 154 0.10 -2.98 -9.16
N LEU A 155 0.61 -4.21 -9.18
CA LEU A 155 1.64 -4.70 -10.09
C LEU A 155 1.14 -5.92 -10.86
N SER A 156 1.66 -6.14 -12.08
CA SER A 156 1.52 -7.44 -12.72
C SER A 156 2.28 -8.51 -11.93
N LEU A 157 1.93 -9.79 -12.08
CA LEU A 157 2.63 -10.87 -11.38
C LEU A 157 4.15 -10.85 -11.63
N ASN A 158 4.58 -10.65 -12.89
CA ASN A 158 6.00 -10.60 -13.24
C ASN A 158 6.72 -9.41 -12.62
N ASP A 159 6.10 -8.22 -12.64
CA ASP A 159 6.66 -7.04 -11.99
C ASP A 159 6.72 -7.22 -10.47
N PHE A 160 5.71 -7.83 -9.87
CA PHE A 160 5.67 -8.11 -8.43
C PHE A 160 6.80 -9.05 -8.01
N LYS A 161 6.99 -10.19 -8.70
CA LYS A 161 8.11 -11.11 -8.45
C LYS A 161 9.46 -10.42 -8.61
N ALA A 162 9.63 -9.61 -9.65
CA ALA A 162 10.86 -8.86 -9.87
C ALA A 162 11.09 -7.79 -8.80
N TRP A 163 10.02 -7.17 -8.30
CA TRP A 163 10.07 -6.14 -7.25
C TRP A 163 10.55 -6.68 -5.92
N PHE A 164 10.10 -7.88 -5.55
CA PHE A 164 10.44 -8.53 -4.27
C PHE A 164 11.58 -9.54 -4.39
N LYS A 165 12.22 -9.64 -5.55
CA LYS A 165 13.39 -10.51 -5.75
C LYS A 165 14.49 -10.19 -4.72
N GLY A 166 14.90 -11.19 -3.95
CA GLY A 166 15.95 -11.08 -2.94
C GLY A 166 15.49 -10.50 -1.60
N TYR A 167 14.19 -10.26 -1.41
CA TYR A 167 13.66 -10.00 -0.06
C TYR A 167 13.82 -11.24 0.81
N ASN A 168 14.11 -11.03 2.10
CA ASN A 168 14.10 -12.11 3.07
C ASN A 168 12.64 -12.45 3.44
N ILE A 169 12.16 -13.57 2.91
CA ILE A 169 10.79 -14.05 3.08
C ILE A 169 10.62 -15.09 4.20
N SER A 170 11.72 -15.51 4.84
CA SER A 170 11.67 -16.35 6.04
C SER A 170 11.19 -15.59 7.29
N GLN A 171 10.99 -14.28 7.17
CA GLN A 171 10.50 -13.42 8.24
C GLN A 171 9.14 -12.83 7.84
N PRO A 172 8.18 -12.72 8.79
CA PRO A 172 6.87 -12.18 8.49
C PRO A 172 6.91 -10.77 7.89
N MET A 173 6.17 -10.60 6.81
CA MET A 173 5.95 -9.33 6.12
C MET A 173 4.60 -8.73 6.54
N ALA A 174 4.45 -7.43 6.30
CA ALA A 174 3.20 -6.71 6.49
C ALA A 174 2.55 -6.42 5.14
N ILE A 175 1.25 -6.70 5.04
CA ILE A 175 0.38 -6.14 4.01
C ILE A 175 -0.31 -4.94 4.64
N ILE A 176 0.00 -3.72 4.17
CA ILE A 176 -0.56 -2.48 4.70
C ILE A 176 -1.67 -2.01 3.75
N HIS A 177 -2.91 -2.07 4.21
CA HIS A 177 -4.10 -1.73 3.45
C HIS A 177 -4.45 -0.25 3.62
N PHE A 178 -4.81 0.42 2.52
CA PHE A 178 -5.12 1.86 2.54
C PHE A 178 -6.57 2.16 2.94
N THR A 179 -7.47 1.19 2.79
CA THR A 179 -8.91 1.26 3.09
C THR A 179 -9.34 0.07 3.97
N PRO A 180 -10.62 -0.09 4.36
CA PRO A 180 -11.07 -1.25 5.13
C PRO A 180 -10.92 -2.62 4.46
N PHE A 181 -10.62 -2.70 3.16
CA PHE A 181 -10.40 -3.96 2.45
C PHE A 181 -9.37 -4.85 3.14
N ARG A 182 -9.67 -6.14 3.34
CA ARG A 182 -8.77 -7.18 3.87
C ARG A 182 -8.94 -8.45 3.04
N TYR A 183 -7.93 -9.30 3.07
CA TYR A 183 -8.01 -10.68 2.60
C TYR A 183 -8.74 -11.57 3.59
#